data_AF-A0A3M4PSZ3-F1
#
_entry.id   AF-A0A3M4PSZ3-F1
#
_cell.length_a   1.000
_cell.length_b   1.000
_cell.length_c   1.000
_cell.angle_alpha   90.00
_cell.angle_beta   90.00
_cell.angle_gamma   90.00
#
_symmetry.space_group_name_H-M   'P 1'
#
loop_
_entity.id
_entity.type
_entity.pdbx_description
1 polymer ?
#
loop_
_entity_poly.entity_id
_entity_poly.type
_entity_poly.pdbx_seq_one_letter_code
_entity_poly.pdbx_strand_id
1 'polypeptide(L)'
;MAIIGLGSLTLNPQMLPFATGTEPSADEHAHESEQGHAEEPDHGNEAKKPDAAASESSHKEEEEGHIELSAEQIKTAGIELASAEPRQMSTTVTFPGEIRFDEDRTAHVVPRVSGVVESVKVDLGQAVKKGQVLAVIASQQISDQRSELNAAQRRQELARLTLQREKKLWEDKISAEQDYLQARQEFQEADINLANARQKISAIGASLNPSAGNRYELIAPFDAMVVEKHLGIGEMVSEASNAFTLSDLSRVWATFGVAPKDLDKVVVGRPVIVSAPDLNARV
;
A
#
# COMPACT_ATOMS: atom_id res chain seq x y z
N MET A 1 -0.55 -30.81 -23.64
CA MET A 1 0.00 -32.17 -23.47
C MET A 1 1.17 -32.07 -22.49
N ALA A 2 0.97 -32.37 -21.20
CA ALA A 2 2.03 -32.69 -20.23
C ALA A 2 1.46 -33.00 -18.83
N ILE A 3 1.26 -34.29 -18.59
CA ILE A 3 1.71 -35.09 -17.42
C ILE A 3 1.23 -34.67 -16.01
N ILE A 4 0.31 -35.52 -15.54
CA ILE A 4 -0.16 -35.71 -14.16
C ILE A 4 0.93 -36.47 -13.38
N GLY A 5 1.28 -35.99 -12.19
CA GLY A 5 2.09 -36.72 -11.22
C GLY A 5 1.38 -36.81 -9.87
N LEU A 6 0.78 -37.97 -9.57
CA LEU A 6 0.34 -38.33 -8.22
C LEU A 6 1.57 -38.68 -7.38
N GLY A 7 1.73 -38.02 -6.23
CA GLY A 7 2.70 -38.36 -5.20
C GLY A 7 2.02 -38.39 -3.83
N SER A 8 1.76 -39.58 -3.33
CA SER A 8 1.31 -39.85 -1.96
C SER A 8 2.45 -39.65 -0.96
N LEU A 9 2.20 -38.97 0.16
CA LEU A 9 3.12 -39.02 1.31
C LEU A 9 2.35 -39.16 2.62
N THR A 10 2.67 -40.24 3.32
CA THR A 10 2.17 -40.69 4.63
C THR A 10 2.70 -39.81 5.77
N LEU A 11 1.83 -39.44 6.72
CA LEU A 11 2.18 -38.69 7.93
C LEU A 11 2.73 -39.63 9.01
N ASN A 12 3.83 -39.24 9.64
CA ASN A 12 4.37 -39.82 10.88
C ASN A 12 4.11 -38.82 12.02
N PRO A 13 3.48 -39.19 13.15
CA PRO A 13 3.24 -38.27 14.25
C PRO A 13 4.36 -38.39 15.29
N GLN A 14 4.97 -37.27 15.69
CA GLN A 14 5.69 -37.20 16.95
C GLN A 14 5.14 -36.08 17.85
N MET A 15 4.87 -36.52 19.08
CA MET A 15 4.51 -35.81 20.29
C MET A 15 5.39 -34.60 20.60
N LEU A 16 4.81 -33.59 21.26
CA LEU A 16 5.43 -32.88 22.39
C LEU A 16 4.37 -32.47 23.43
N PRO A 17 4.74 -32.30 24.72
CA PRO A 17 3.86 -32.52 25.87
C PRO A 17 3.40 -31.25 26.60
N PHE A 18 2.45 -31.46 27.50
CA PHE A 18 1.93 -30.55 28.52
C PHE A 18 3.01 -29.92 29.42
N ALA A 19 2.78 -28.67 29.84
CA ALA A 19 3.33 -28.14 31.08
C ALA A 19 2.29 -27.24 31.77
N THR A 20 1.95 -27.63 32.99
CA THR A 20 1.12 -26.97 34.01
C THR A 20 1.92 -25.95 34.82
N GLY A 21 1.29 -24.90 35.34
CA GLY A 21 1.85 -24.04 36.38
C GLY A 21 0.84 -23.02 36.91
N THR A 22 0.64 -23.00 38.23
CA THR A 22 -0.47 -22.41 38.99
C THR A 22 0.02 -21.20 39.81
N GLU A 23 -0.70 -20.06 39.72
CA GLU A 23 -1.04 -19.01 40.74
C GLU A 23 0.06 -18.26 41.57
N PRO A 24 -0.28 -17.23 42.40
CA PRO A 24 -1.14 -16.04 42.21
C PRO A 24 -0.52 -14.73 42.80
N SER A 25 -1.13 -13.54 42.59
CA SER A 25 -1.13 -12.44 43.59
C SER A 25 -2.11 -11.30 43.23
N ALA A 26 -2.81 -10.83 44.25
CA ALA A 26 -3.86 -9.79 44.28
C ALA A 26 -3.35 -8.36 44.06
N ASP A 27 -4.22 -7.43 43.64
CA ASP A 27 -4.68 -6.31 44.48
C ASP A 27 -5.80 -5.48 43.82
N GLU A 28 -6.58 -4.86 44.71
CA GLU A 28 -7.90 -4.23 44.57
C GLU A 28 -7.94 -2.88 43.82
N HIS A 29 -9.14 -2.48 43.34
CA HIS A 29 -9.83 -1.26 43.81
C HIS A 29 -11.26 -1.12 43.23
N ALA A 30 -12.14 -0.57 44.08
CA ALA A 30 -13.59 -0.43 43.97
C ALA A 30 -14.08 0.82 43.20
N HIS A 31 -15.36 0.82 42.77
CA HIS A 31 -16.39 1.78 43.24
C HIS A 31 -17.81 1.47 42.70
N GLU A 32 -18.72 1.30 43.66
CA GLU A 32 -20.14 1.68 43.85
C GLU A 32 -21.20 1.94 42.75
N SER A 33 -22.44 1.66 43.22
CA SER A 33 -23.78 2.26 42.95
C SER A 33 -24.63 1.66 41.83
N GLU A 34 -25.94 1.45 41.93
CA GLU A 34 -26.93 1.28 43.02
C GLU A 34 -28.29 0.93 42.35
N GLN A 35 -29.21 0.28 43.11
CA GLN A 35 -30.69 0.22 42.93
C GLN A 35 -31.25 -0.58 41.73
N GLY A 36 -32.32 -1.38 41.82
CA GLY A 36 -33.29 -1.67 42.89
C GLY A 36 -34.51 -2.46 42.32
N HIS A 37 -35.33 -2.99 43.25
CA HIS A 37 -36.63 -3.69 43.10
C HIS A 37 -36.62 -5.19 42.80
N ALA A 38 -37.49 -6.02 43.39
CA ALA A 38 -38.23 -6.10 44.67
C ALA A 38 -39.00 -7.42 44.57
N GLU A 39 -38.84 -8.30 45.54
CA GLU A 39 -39.69 -9.49 45.76
C GLU A 39 -41.05 -9.08 46.31
N GLU A 40 -42.06 -9.94 46.13
CA GLU A 40 -42.88 -10.47 47.24
C GLU A 40 -43.69 -11.71 46.77
N PRO A 41 -44.20 -12.54 47.71
CA PRO A 41 -44.16 -14.00 47.63
C PRO A 41 -45.58 -14.61 47.53
N ASP A 42 -45.72 -15.95 47.50
CA ASP A 42 -46.47 -16.64 48.58
C ASP A 42 -46.53 -18.18 48.52
N HIS A 43 -46.56 -18.73 49.74
CA HIS A 43 -47.22 -19.95 50.24
C HIS A 43 -46.73 -21.36 49.87
N GLY A 44 -46.42 -22.12 50.92
CA GLY A 44 -47.09 -23.43 51.12
C GLY A 44 -46.25 -24.55 51.74
N ASN A 45 -46.17 -24.57 53.07
CA ASN A 45 -45.48 -25.55 53.92
C ASN A 45 -46.02 -27.00 53.83
N GLU A 46 -45.13 -27.96 54.09
CA GLU A 46 -45.32 -29.42 54.19
C GLU A 46 -46.31 -29.87 55.28
N ALA A 47 -46.93 -31.05 55.10
CA ALA A 47 -46.99 -32.09 56.14
C ALA A 47 -47.56 -33.45 55.64
N LYS A 48 -46.71 -34.51 55.73
CA LYS A 48 -46.94 -35.88 56.29
C LYS A 48 -48.24 -36.64 55.93
N LYS A 49 -48.25 -37.94 55.56
CA LYS A 49 -47.57 -39.14 56.11
C LYS A 49 -47.98 -40.42 55.29
N PRO A 50 -47.61 -41.68 55.63
CA PRO A 50 -46.93 -42.62 54.73
C PRO A 50 -47.73 -43.91 54.38
N ASP A 51 -47.06 -44.79 53.62
CA ASP A 51 -47.08 -46.26 53.64
C ASP A 51 -47.44 -47.00 52.32
N ALA A 52 -46.38 -47.64 51.80
CA ALA A 52 -46.27 -49.01 51.30
C ALA A 52 -47.14 -49.51 50.13
N ALA A 53 -46.47 -49.82 49.00
CA ALA A 53 -46.47 -51.16 48.42
C ALA A 53 -45.34 -51.30 47.37
N ALA A 54 -44.73 -52.47 47.35
CA ALA A 54 -43.56 -52.85 46.57
C ALA A 54 -43.84 -53.00 45.06
N SER A 55 -42.80 -52.77 44.25
CA SER A 55 -42.49 -53.57 43.06
C SER A 55 -41.08 -53.22 42.58
N GLU A 56 -40.16 -54.18 42.66
CA GLU A 56 -38.92 -54.15 41.88
C GLU A 56 -39.28 -54.24 40.40
N SER A 57 -38.77 -53.31 39.59
CA SER A 57 -38.55 -53.51 38.17
C SER A 57 -37.40 -52.61 37.74
N SER A 58 -36.33 -53.27 37.30
CA SER A 58 -35.13 -52.70 36.72
C SER A 58 -35.47 -51.74 35.57
N HIS A 59 -35.40 -50.44 35.82
CA HIS A 59 -35.31 -49.46 34.73
C HIS A 59 -33.89 -49.54 34.14
N LYS A 60 -33.77 -50.19 32.99
CA LYS A 60 -32.73 -49.84 32.02
C LYS A 60 -32.97 -48.38 31.66
N GLU A 61 -31.92 -47.58 31.78
CA GLU A 61 -31.87 -46.23 31.22
C GLU A 61 -32.17 -46.35 29.72
N GLU A 62 -33.32 -45.84 29.29
CA GLU A 62 -33.61 -45.64 27.88
C GLU A 62 -32.73 -44.48 27.42
N GLU A 63 -31.70 -44.79 26.64
CA GLU A 63 -30.98 -43.77 25.87
C GLU A 63 -31.95 -43.17 24.86
N GLU A 64 -32.44 -41.96 25.14
CA GLU A 64 -33.29 -41.20 24.22
C GLU A 64 -32.57 -41.04 22.87
N GLY A 65 -33.20 -41.51 21.79
CA GLY A 65 -32.71 -41.38 20.41
C GLY A 65 -32.50 -42.68 19.63
N HIS A 66 -32.76 -43.84 20.22
CA HIS A 66 -32.66 -45.14 19.53
C HIS A 66 -34.03 -45.66 19.04
N ILE A 67 -34.10 -46.13 17.79
CA ILE A 67 -35.29 -46.82 17.25
C ILE A 67 -34.84 -48.20 16.77
N GLU A 68 -35.30 -49.25 17.45
CA GLU A 68 -35.08 -50.63 17.02
C GLU A 68 -36.09 -51.02 15.94
N LEU A 69 -35.59 -51.35 14.75
CA LEU A 69 -36.41 -51.86 13.64
C LEU A 69 -35.96 -53.27 13.27
N SER A 70 -36.91 -54.18 13.10
CA SER A 70 -36.65 -55.51 12.58
C SER A 70 -36.30 -55.48 11.08
N ALA A 71 -35.59 -56.49 10.59
CA ALA A 71 -35.19 -56.58 9.19
C ALA A 71 -36.39 -56.57 8.21
N GLU A 72 -37.56 -57.08 8.64
CA GLU A 72 -38.81 -57.04 7.86
C GLU A 72 -39.39 -55.62 7.79
N GLN A 73 -39.28 -54.85 8.88
CA GLN A 73 -39.68 -53.43 8.92
C GLN A 73 -38.76 -52.56 8.06
N ILE A 74 -37.45 -52.79 8.10
CA ILE A 74 -36.45 -52.09 7.24
C ILE A 74 -36.78 -52.32 5.75
N LYS A 75 -37.08 -53.58 5.37
CA LYS A 75 -37.40 -53.95 3.99
C LYS A 75 -38.76 -53.43 3.52
N THR A 76 -39.79 -53.46 4.38
CA THR A 76 -41.15 -52.96 4.06
C THR A 76 -41.18 -51.44 3.98
N ALA A 77 -40.37 -50.76 4.80
CA ALA A 77 -40.22 -49.31 4.78
C ALA A 77 -39.29 -48.80 3.66
N GLY A 78 -38.67 -49.69 2.88
CA GLY A 78 -37.77 -49.32 1.77
C GLY A 78 -36.48 -48.64 2.24
N ILE A 79 -36.01 -48.96 3.44
CA ILE A 79 -34.82 -48.33 4.03
C ILE A 79 -33.57 -48.96 3.41
N GLU A 80 -32.85 -48.17 2.62
CA GLU A 80 -31.55 -48.55 2.06
C GLU A 80 -30.42 -48.11 2.99
N LEU A 81 -29.54 -49.03 3.34
CA LEU A 81 -28.36 -48.76 4.16
C LEU A 81 -27.14 -48.57 3.24
N ALA A 82 -26.48 -47.43 3.37
CA ALA A 82 -25.19 -47.15 2.74
C ALA A 82 -24.11 -46.98 3.82
N SER A 83 -22.94 -47.57 3.61
CA SER A 83 -21.80 -47.38 4.50
C SER A 83 -21.17 -46.02 4.26
N ALA A 84 -20.94 -45.24 5.32
CA ALA A 84 -20.27 -43.96 5.22
C ALA A 84 -18.76 -44.19 4.99
N GLU A 85 -18.27 -43.77 3.83
CA GLU A 85 -16.84 -43.83 3.51
C GLU A 85 -16.18 -42.45 3.71
N PRO A 86 -14.93 -42.41 4.22
CA PRO A 86 -14.15 -41.18 4.25
C PRO A 86 -14.02 -40.61 2.84
N ARG A 87 -14.50 -39.38 2.64
CA ARG A 87 -14.34 -38.64 1.39
C ARG A 87 -13.61 -37.34 1.66
N GLN A 88 -12.61 -37.06 0.85
CA GLN A 88 -11.91 -35.79 0.90
C GLN A 88 -12.82 -34.70 0.32
N MET A 89 -13.28 -33.79 1.17
CA MET A 89 -14.15 -32.68 0.78
C MET A 89 -13.34 -31.39 0.77
N SER A 90 -13.35 -30.69 -0.37
CA SER A 90 -12.78 -29.36 -0.49
C SER A 90 -13.88 -28.32 -0.26
N THR A 91 -13.90 -27.71 0.91
CA THR A 91 -14.78 -26.56 1.16
C THR A 91 -14.13 -25.32 0.58
N THR A 92 -14.80 -24.66 -0.37
CA THR A 92 -14.38 -23.35 -0.87
C THR A 92 -15.14 -22.28 -0.10
N VAL A 93 -14.42 -21.26 0.36
CA VAL A 93 -15.00 -20.08 1.01
C VAL A 93 -14.76 -18.89 0.10
N THR A 94 -15.81 -18.11 -0.14
CA THR A 94 -15.75 -16.92 -1.00
C THR A 94 -15.79 -15.67 -0.14
N PHE A 95 -14.85 -14.76 -0.38
CA PHE A 95 -14.81 -13.48 0.30
C PHE A 95 -14.96 -12.36 -0.73
N PRO A 96 -15.75 -11.30 -0.44
CA PRO A 96 -15.74 -10.11 -1.26
C PRO A 96 -14.37 -9.43 -1.14
N GLY A 97 -13.84 -9.01 -2.28
CA GLY A 97 -12.56 -8.31 -2.36
C GLY A 97 -12.59 -7.20 -3.40
N GLU A 98 -11.59 -6.36 -3.34
CA GLU A 98 -11.36 -5.24 -4.25
C GLU A 98 -9.95 -5.31 -4.82
N ILE A 99 -9.79 -4.78 -6.04
CA ILE A 99 -8.48 -4.62 -6.66
C ILE A 99 -7.94 -3.26 -6.26
N ARG A 100 -6.81 -3.26 -5.56
CA ARG A 100 -6.08 -2.05 -5.18
C ARG A 100 -4.81 -1.91 -5.98
N PHE A 101 -4.41 -0.66 -6.20
CA PHE A 101 -3.11 -0.35 -6.76
C PHE A 101 -2.00 -0.84 -5.82
N ASP A 102 -0.88 -1.23 -6.41
CA ASP A 102 0.34 -1.46 -5.66
C ASP A 102 0.87 -0.09 -5.21
N GLU A 103 0.76 0.21 -3.91
CA GLU A 103 1.16 1.50 -3.34
C GLU A 103 2.68 1.74 -3.54
N ASP A 104 3.49 0.68 -3.53
CA ASP A 104 4.93 0.75 -3.81
C ASP A 104 5.26 1.09 -5.28
N ARG A 105 4.29 0.89 -6.19
CA ARG A 105 4.41 1.20 -7.63
C ARG A 105 3.49 2.33 -8.06
N THR A 106 3.00 3.11 -7.10
CA THR A 106 2.19 4.29 -7.31
C THR A 106 2.98 5.51 -6.87
N ALA A 107 3.03 6.54 -7.71
CA ALA A 107 3.72 7.78 -7.42
C ALA A 107 2.82 8.99 -7.62
N HIS A 108 2.82 9.85 -6.62
CA HIS A 108 2.22 11.18 -6.71
C HIS A 108 3.26 12.14 -7.28
N VAL A 109 3.00 12.62 -8.48
CA VAL A 109 3.86 13.55 -9.18
C VAL A 109 3.47 14.96 -8.76
N VAL A 110 4.39 15.67 -8.12
CA VAL A 110 4.25 17.07 -7.70
C VAL A 110 5.19 17.97 -8.52
N PRO A 111 4.80 19.22 -8.84
CA PRO A 111 5.71 20.20 -9.42
C PRO A 111 6.86 20.54 -8.45
N ARG A 112 8.07 20.77 -8.98
CA ARG A 112 9.21 21.26 -8.18
C ARG A 112 9.29 22.77 -8.06
N VAL A 113 8.41 23.48 -8.79
CA VAL A 113 8.30 24.94 -8.79
C VAL A 113 6.84 25.33 -8.88
N SER A 114 6.52 26.47 -8.29
CA SER A 114 5.23 27.12 -8.47
C SER A 114 5.13 27.81 -9.84
N GLY A 115 3.91 27.87 -10.38
CA GLY A 115 3.65 28.50 -11.67
C GLY A 115 2.22 28.29 -12.17
N VAL A 116 1.97 28.74 -13.40
CA VAL A 116 0.68 28.59 -14.08
C VAL A 116 0.78 27.48 -15.11
N VAL A 117 -0.18 26.56 -15.13
CA VAL A 117 -0.22 25.46 -16.09
C VAL A 117 -0.52 26.02 -17.49
N GLU A 118 0.44 25.91 -18.40
CA GLU A 118 0.30 26.36 -19.79
C GLU A 118 -0.37 25.30 -20.66
N SER A 119 -0.01 24.03 -20.45
CA SER A 119 -0.63 22.91 -21.17
C SER A 119 -0.55 21.62 -20.38
N VAL A 120 -1.53 20.74 -20.61
CA VAL A 120 -1.55 19.36 -20.11
C VAL A 120 -1.51 18.44 -21.33
N LYS A 121 -0.53 17.54 -21.39
CA LYS A 121 -0.27 16.68 -22.56
C LYS A 121 -0.80 15.25 -22.40
N VAL A 122 -1.33 14.92 -21.22
CA VAL A 122 -1.83 13.58 -20.90
C VAL A 122 -3.22 13.63 -20.28
N ASP A 123 -3.96 12.56 -20.50
CA ASP A 123 -5.31 12.39 -19.98
C ASP A 123 -5.43 11.22 -19.01
N LEU A 124 -6.53 11.23 -18.25
CA LEU A 124 -6.87 10.18 -17.31
C LEU A 124 -7.00 8.83 -18.03
N GLY A 125 -6.36 7.79 -17.48
CA GLY A 125 -6.32 6.47 -18.09
C GLY A 125 -5.35 6.33 -19.26
N GLN A 126 -4.54 7.33 -19.58
CA GLN A 126 -3.52 7.20 -20.61
C GLN A 126 -2.27 6.49 -20.08
N ALA A 127 -1.69 5.59 -20.87
CA ALA A 127 -0.37 5.03 -20.59
C ALA A 127 0.73 6.05 -20.95
N VAL A 128 1.68 6.23 -20.04
CA VAL A 128 2.82 7.14 -20.16
C VAL A 128 4.13 6.39 -19.98
N LYS A 129 5.16 6.82 -20.69
CA LYS A 129 6.51 6.27 -20.56
C LYS A 129 7.39 7.14 -19.67
N LYS A 130 8.41 6.53 -19.07
CA LYS A 130 9.45 7.25 -18.34
C LYS A 130 10.04 8.39 -19.19
N GLY A 131 10.09 9.58 -18.62
CA GLY A 131 10.59 10.80 -19.27
C GLY A 131 9.59 11.49 -20.20
N GLN A 132 8.37 10.95 -20.38
CA GLN A 132 7.33 11.61 -21.15
C GLN A 132 6.84 12.86 -20.42
N VAL A 133 6.64 13.96 -21.18
CA VAL A 133 6.10 15.21 -20.63
C VAL A 133 4.60 15.06 -20.35
N LEU A 134 4.21 15.30 -19.10
CA LEU A 134 2.83 15.24 -18.60
C LEU A 134 2.15 16.61 -18.71
N ALA A 135 2.83 17.67 -18.29
CA ALA A 135 2.34 19.03 -18.31
C ALA A 135 3.49 20.03 -18.48
N VAL A 136 3.16 21.24 -18.94
CA VAL A 136 4.08 22.38 -19.04
C VAL A 136 3.55 23.48 -18.12
N ILE A 137 4.42 23.96 -17.23
CA ILE A 137 4.12 24.98 -16.23
C ILE A 137 4.99 26.19 -16.52
N ALA A 138 4.39 27.36 -16.69
CA ALA A 138 5.11 28.63 -16.79
C ALA A 138 5.43 29.12 -15.36
N SER A 139 6.72 29.19 -15.03
CA SER A 139 7.19 29.52 -13.67
C SER A 139 8.09 30.75 -13.68
N GLN A 140 7.76 31.73 -12.83
CA GLN A 140 8.60 32.91 -12.63
C GLN A 140 9.95 32.55 -11.99
N GLN A 141 9.95 31.60 -11.06
CA GLN A 141 11.17 31.13 -10.40
C GLN A 141 12.17 30.56 -11.41
N ILE A 142 11.70 29.82 -12.43
CA ILE A 142 12.57 29.33 -13.51
C ILE A 142 13.13 30.50 -14.33
N SER A 143 12.33 31.52 -14.64
CA SER A 143 12.80 32.74 -15.31
C SER A 143 13.93 33.43 -14.55
N ASP A 144 13.76 33.58 -13.24
CA ASP A 144 14.71 34.28 -12.38
C ASP A 144 16.03 33.50 -12.29
N GLN A 145 15.97 32.19 -12.04
CA GLN A 145 17.15 31.31 -11.99
C GLN A 145 17.91 31.28 -13.33
N ARG A 146 17.19 31.28 -14.46
CA ARG A 146 17.81 31.35 -15.79
C ARG A 146 18.46 32.71 -16.06
N SER A 147 17.84 33.79 -15.61
CA SER A 147 18.41 35.13 -15.72
C SER A 147 19.70 35.24 -14.89
N GLU A 148 19.70 34.67 -13.68
CA GLU A 148 20.89 34.57 -12.83
C GLU A 148 22.01 33.75 -13.50
N LEU A 149 21.69 32.58 -14.07
CA LEU A 149 22.67 31.75 -14.80
C LEU A 149 23.27 32.51 -15.99
N ASN A 150 22.44 33.15 -16.82
CA ASN A 150 22.91 33.92 -17.96
C ASN A 150 23.83 35.06 -17.52
N ALA A 151 23.46 35.81 -16.47
CA ALA A 151 24.27 36.87 -15.93
C ALA A 151 25.61 36.35 -15.38
N ALA A 152 25.60 35.23 -14.65
CA ALA A 152 26.81 34.58 -14.14
C ALA A 152 27.74 34.12 -15.28
N GLN A 153 27.17 33.57 -16.36
CA GLN A 153 27.93 33.15 -17.53
C GLN A 153 28.61 34.34 -18.23
N ARG A 154 27.90 35.46 -18.40
CA ARG A 154 28.48 36.69 -18.98
C ARG A 154 29.58 37.30 -18.10
N ARG A 155 29.40 37.30 -16.78
CA ARG A 155 30.42 37.76 -15.83
C ARG A 155 31.67 36.89 -15.86
N GLN A 156 31.51 35.57 -15.90
CA GLN A 156 32.63 34.63 -15.98
C GLN A 156 33.39 34.77 -17.30
N GLU A 157 32.68 34.95 -18.41
CA GLU A 157 33.27 35.21 -19.73
C GLU A 157 34.11 36.50 -19.72
N LEU A 158 33.58 37.60 -19.18
CA LEU A 158 34.30 38.86 -19.04
C LEU A 158 35.54 38.70 -18.16
N ALA A 159 35.39 38.11 -16.96
CA ALA A 159 36.49 37.92 -16.02
C ALA A 159 37.60 37.03 -16.60
N ARG A 160 37.24 36.01 -17.39
CA ARG A 160 38.19 35.17 -18.12
C ARG A 160 39.02 35.98 -19.11
N LEU A 161 38.37 36.84 -19.91
CA LEU A 161 39.06 37.68 -20.89
C LEU A 161 39.97 38.70 -20.21
N THR A 162 39.52 39.30 -19.10
CA THR A 162 40.33 40.20 -18.29
C THR A 162 41.56 39.49 -17.72
N LEU A 163 41.39 38.32 -17.10
CA LEU A 163 42.50 37.51 -16.61
C LEU A 163 43.50 37.17 -17.71
N GLN A 164 43.03 36.78 -18.89
CA GLN A 164 43.91 36.48 -20.04
C GLN A 164 44.70 37.71 -20.49
N ARG A 165 44.07 38.89 -20.50
CA ARG A 165 44.73 40.15 -20.84
C ARG A 165 45.77 40.55 -19.80
N GLU A 166 45.40 40.57 -18.52
CA GLU A 166 46.30 40.97 -17.43
C GLU A 166 47.47 40.01 -17.27
N LYS A 167 47.23 38.71 -17.44
CA LYS A 167 48.31 37.72 -17.47
C LYS A 167 49.34 38.04 -18.56
N LYS A 168 48.88 38.37 -19.77
CA LYS A 168 49.78 38.71 -20.89
C LYS A 168 50.55 40.01 -20.62
N LEU A 169 49.89 41.04 -20.12
CA LEU A 169 50.54 42.31 -19.79
C LEU A 169 51.58 42.17 -18.67
N TRP A 170 51.30 41.30 -17.70
CA TRP A 170 52.25 40.99 -16.62
C TRP A 170 53.46 40.19 -17.14
N GLU A 171 53.23 39.18 -17.98
CA GLU A 171 54.30 38.41 -18.65
C GLU A 171 55.18 39.30 -19.54
N ASP A 172 54.57 40.28 -20.22
CA ASP A 172 55.24 41.30 -21.02
C ASP A 172 55.89 42.43 -20.15
N LYS A 173 55.76 42.36 -18.82
CA LYS A 173 56.27 43.32 -17.82
C LYS A 173 55.72 44.75 -17.97
N ILE A 174 54.50 44.87 -18.46
CA ILE A 174 53.78 46.15 -18.67
C ILE A 174 52.90 46.49 -17.46
N SER A 175 52.20 45.52 -16.87
CA SER A 175 51.33 45.70 -15.70
C SER A 175 51.94 45.15 -14.41
N ALA A 176 51.37 45.54 -13.26
CA ALA A 176 51.84 45.06 -11.96
C ALA A 176 51.32 43.64 -11.68
N GLU A 177 52.09 42.83 -10.93
CA GLU A 177 51.65 41.49 -10.50
C GLU A 177 50.33 41.53 -9.71
N GLN A 178 50.11 42.60 -8.95
CA GLN A 178 48.87 42.82 -8.22
C GLN A 178 47.64 42.84 -9.14
N ASP A 179 47.73 43.45 -10.32
CA ASP A 179 46.63 43.54 -11.28
C ASP A 179 46.27 42.15 -11.82
N TYR A 180 47.27 41.32 -12.11
CA TYR A 180 47.09 39.91 -12.48
C TYR A 180 46.44 39.10 -11.34
N LEU A 181 46.92 39.25 -10.10
CA LEU A 181 46.37 38.54 -8.94
C LEU A 181 44.91 38.93 -8.68
N GLN A 182 44.57 40.21 -8.83
CA GLN A 182 43.21 40.70 -8.72
C GLN A 182 42.32 40.11 -9.82
N ALA A 183 42.75 40.17 -11.09
CA ALA A 183 42.00 39.57 -12.19
C ALA A 183 41.81 38.05 -12.02
N ARG A 184 42.78 37.37 -11.41
CA ARG A 184 42.68 35.93 -11.10
C ARG A 184 41.63 35.67 -10.02
N GLN A 185 41.58 36.50 -8.98
CA GLN A 185 40.56 36.41 -7.94
C GLN A 185 39.16 36.66 -8.51
N GLU A 186 38.99 37.71 -9.30
CA GLU A 186 37.70 38.04 -9.95
C GLU A 186 37.21 36.90 -10.86
N PHE A 187 38.11 36.26 -11.62
CA PHE A 187 37.77 35.09 -12.41
C PHE A 187 37.33 33.90 -11.54
N GLN A 188 38.04 33.62 -10.44
CA GLN A 188 37.68 32.53 -9.52
C GLN A 188 36.30 32.76 -8.89
N GLU A 189 36.01 33.99 -8.47
CA GLU A 189 34.69 34.36 -7.93
C GLU A 189 33.58 34.18 -8.97
N ALA A 190 33.81 34.67 -10.19
CA ALA A 190 32.84 34.52 -11.28
C ALA A 190 32.60 33.04 -11.67
N ASP A 191 33.64 32.20 -11.60
CA ASP A 191 33.55 30.77 -11.86
C ASP A 191 32.73 30.03 -10.78
N ILE A 192 32.96 30.34 -9.51
CA ILE A 192 32.16 29.84 -8.38
C ILE A 192 30.69 30.24 -8.53
N ASN A 193 30.43 31.50 -8.86
CA ASN A 193 29.06 32.00 -9.06
C ASN A 193 28.35 31.29 -10.22
N LEU A 194 29.05 31.03 -11.33
CA LEU A 194 28.53 30.25 -12.44
C LEU A 194 28.22 28.80 -12.04
N ALA A 195 29.11 28.16 -11.29
CA ALA A 195 28.89 26.81 -10.78
C ALA A 195 27.65 26.73 -9.87
N ASN A 196 27.51 27.70 -8.95
CA ASN A 196 26.35 27.82 -8.06
C ASN A 196 25.05 27.98 -8.85
N ALA A 197 25.01 28.88 -9.84
CA ALA A 197 23.82 29.08 -10.67
C ALA A 197 23.43 27.82 -11.47
N ARG A 198 24.42 27.06 -11.99
CA ARG A 198 24.17 25.79 -12.68
C ARG A 198 23.60 24.72 -11.74
N GLN A 199 24.12 24.65 -10.52
CA GLN A 199 23.65 23.71 -9.51
C GLN A 199 22.20 24.00 -9.09
N LYS A 200 21.83 25.28 -8.90
CA LYS A 200 20.46 25.69 -8.57
C LYS A 200 19.43 25.21 -9.63
N ILE A 201 19.71 25.40 -10.92
CA ILE A 201 18.81 24.95 -12.00
C ILE A 201 18.72 23.41 -12.05
N SER A 202 19.85 22.74 -11.88
CA SER A 202 19.91 21.26 -11.92
C SER A 202 19.14 20.63 -10.75
N ALA A 203 19.14 21.24 -9.57
CA ALA A 203 18.40 20.77 -8.40
C ALA A 203 16.87 20.80 -8.60
N ILE A 204 16.38 21.76 -9.40
CA ILE A 204 14.96 21.87 -9.77
C ILE A 204 14.58 20.82 -10.83
N GLY A 205 15.55 20.13 -11.43
CA GLY A 205 15.29 19.19 -12.54
C GLY A 205 14.80 19.89 -13.81
N ALA A 206 14.96 21.22 -13.88
CA ALA A 206 14.66 21.98 -15.07
C ALA A 206 15.77 21.72 -16.10
N SER A 207 15.39 21.54 -17.36
CA SER A 207 16.38 21.37 -18.42
C SER A 207 17.26 22.62 -18.52
N LEU A 208 18.58 22.39 -18.68
CA LEU A 208 19.55 23.45 -18.95
C LEU A 208 19.39 24.06 -20.35
N ASN A 209 18.36 23.65 -21.12
CA ASN A 209 18.16 24.10 -22.48
C ASN A 209 17.69 25.58 -22.49
N PRO A 210 18.51 26.52 -22.99
CA PRO A 210 18.20 27.95 -22.98
C PRO A 210 16.95 28.31 -23.81
N SER A 211 16.52 27.47 -24.76
CA SER A 211 15.37 27.75 -25.62
C SER A 211 14.00 27.59 -24.95
N ALA A 212 13.92 26.95 -23.78
CA ALA A 212 12.64 26.67 -23.13
C ALA A 212 12.05 27.87 -22.33
N GLY A 213 12.70 29.04 -22.33
CA GLY A 213 12.18 30.25 -21.66
C GLY A 213 11.89 30.03 -20.17
N ASN A 214 10.68 30.36 -19.74
CA ASN A 214 10.17 30.19 -18.37
C ASN A 214 9.39 28.88 -18.15
N ARG A 215 9.47 27.95 -19.10
CA ARG A 215 8.68 26.72 -19.08
C ARG A 215 9.39 25.63 -18.28
N TYR A 216 8.65 25.06 -17.35
CA TYR A 216 9.00 23.86 -16.60
C TYR A 216 8.19 22.69 -17.15
N GLU A 217 8.88 21.65 -17.60
CA GLU A 217 8.24 20.43 -18.08
C GLU A 217 8.14 19.42 -16.92
N LEU A 218 6.92 19.06 -16.56
CA LEU A 218 6.66 18.01 -15.59
C LEU A 218 6.69 16.66 -16.31
N ILE A 219 7.59 15.77 -15.90
CA ILE A 219 7.87 14.50 -16.60
C ILE A 219 7.49 13.27 -15.76
N ALA A 220 7.19 12.17 -16.44
CA ALA A 220 6.92 10.88 -15.80
C ALA A 220 8.21 10.23 -15.24
N PRO A 221 8.25 9.78 -13.98
CA PRO A 221 9.42 9.15 -13.37
C PRO A 221 9.66 7.68 -13.81
N PHE A 222 8.61 6.97 -14.21
CA PHE A 222 8.64 5.58 -14.70
C PHE A 222 7.49 5.32 -15.69
N ASP A 223 7.47 4.13 -16.30
CA ASP A 223 6.39 3.69 -17.19
C ASP A 223 5.14 3.38 -16.36
N ALA A 224 4.03 4.06 -16.61
CA ALA A 224 2.85 3.99 -15.75
C ALA A 224 1.56 4.34 -16.53
N MET A 225 0.41 4.22 -15.87
CA MET A 225 -0.85 4.78 -16.34
C MET A 225 -1.27 5.94 -15.45
N VAL A 226 -1.87 6.98 -16.05
CA VAL A 226 -2.41 8.12 -15.31
C VAL A 226 -3.70 7.68 -14.61
N VAL A 227 -3.65 7.51 -13.29
CA VAL A 227 -4.80 7.08 -12.48
C VAL A 227 -5.62 8.26 -12.01
N GLU A 228 -4.97 9.39 -11.74
CA GLU A 228 -5.63 10.64 -11.33
C GLU A 228 -4.94 11.84 -11.98
N LYS A 229 -5.74 12.88 -12.25
CA LYS A 229 -5.31 14.15 -12.83
C LYS A 229 -5.97 15.30 -12.06
N HIS A 230 -5.14 16.13 -11.46
CA HIS A 230 -5.55 17.25 -10.61
C HIS A 230 -5.12 18.62 -11.18
N LEU A 231 -4.71 18.67 -12.46
CA LEU A 231 -4.30 19.92 -13.14
C LEU A 231 -5.27 20.31 -14.25
N GLY A 232 -5.68 21.58 -14.22
CA GLY A 232 -6.33 22.30 -15.32
C GLY A 232 -5.37 23.27 -16.02
N ILE A 233 -5.64 23.55 -17.30
CA ILE A 233 -4.94 24.62 -18.03
C ILE A 233 -5.34 25.98 -17.44
N GLY A 234 -4.36 26.86 -17.22
CA GLY A 234 -4.56 28.18 -16.59
C GLY A 234 -4.61 28.16 -15.06
N GLU A 235 -4.58 26.98 -14.45
CA GLU A 235 -4.54 26.83 -13.01
C GLU A 235 -3.18 27.22 -12.44
N MET A 236 -3.17 27.84 -11.27
CA MET A 236 -1.95 28.11 -10.53
C MET A 236 -1.64 26.92 -9.62
N VAL A 237 -0.45 26.36 -9.77
CA VAL A 237 0.01 25.20 -9.00
C VAL A 237 1.24 25.54 -8.16
N SER A 238 1.40 24.82 -7.05
CA SER A 238 2.51 24.99 -6.11
C SER A 238 3.28 23.68 -5.94
N GLU A 239 4.39 23.73 -5.19
CA GLU A 239 5.22 22.56 -4.87
C GLU A 239 4.51 21.52 -3.99
N ALA A 240 3.44 21.93 -3.30
CA ALA A 240 2.60 21.04 -2.47
C ALA A 240 1.39 20.48 -3.23
N SER A 241 1.16 20.91 -4.46
CA SER A 241 -0.01 20.49 -5.25
C SER A 241 0.26 19.14 -5.92
N ASN A 242 -0.51 18.11 -5.55
CA ASN A 242 -0.50 16.83 -6.28
C ASN A 242 -0.98 17.07 -7.70
N ALA A 243 -0.13 16.80 -8.70
CA ALA A 243 -0.47 17.06 -10.08
C ALA A 243 -1.11 15.86 -10.79
N PHE A 244 -0.42 14.72 -10.69
CA PHE A 244 -0.86 13.46 -11.27
C PHE A 244 -0.59 12.34 -10.28
N THR A 245 -1.45 11.32 -10.27
CA THR A 245 -1.15 10.04 -9.63
C THR A 245 -0.89 9.03 -10.74
N LEU A 246 0.32 8.49 -10.77
CA LEU A 246 0.77 7.51 -11.75
C LEU A 246 0.91 6.15 -11.07
N SER A 247 0.36 5.10 -11.66
CA SER A 247 0.51 3.74 -11.14
C SER A 247 0.89 2.76 -12.23
N ASP A 248 1.80 1.83 -11.91
CA ASP A 248 2.13 0.73 -12.79
C ASP A 248 1.14 -0.43 -12.60
N LEU A 249 0.18 -0.53 -13.51
CA LEU A 249 -0.90 -1.54 -13.45
C LEU A 249 -0.47 -2.95 -13.91
N SER A 250 0.82 -3.19 -14.17
CA SER A 250 1.32 -4.54 -14.50
C SER A 250 1.24 -5.50 -13.31
N ARG A 251 1.17 -4.98 -12.08
CA ARG A 251 0.83 -5.74 -10.87
C ARG A 251 -0.17 -4.94 -10.06
N VAL A 252 -1.16 -5.63 -9.53
CA VAL A 252 -2.19 -5.08 -8.67
C VAL A 252 -2.39 -6.03 -7.49
N TRP A 253 -2.89 -5.50 -6.38
CA TRP A 253 -3.19 -6.28 -5.20
C TRP A 253 -4.68 -6.63 -5.18
N ALA A 254 -5.00 -7.91 -5.04
CA ALA A 254 -6.35 -8.34 -4.73
C ALA A 254 -6.49 -8.45 -3.22
N THR A 255 -7.16 -7.49 -2.61
CA THR A 255 -7.39 -7.43 -1.16
C THR A 255 -8.82 -7.86 -0.85
N PHE A 256 -9.00 -8.69 0.17
CA PHE A 256 -10.33 -9.12 0.62
C PHE A 256 -10.40 -9.08 2.14
N GLY A 257 -11.57 -8.73 2.65
CA GLY A 257 -11.83 -8.71 4.09
C GLY A 257 -12.20 -10.10 4.58
N VAL A 258 -11.58 -10.55 5.68
CA VAL A 258 -11.90 -11.83 6.33
C VAL A 258 -12.53 -11.53 7.69
N ALA A 259 -13.72 -12.08 7.94
CA ALA A 259 -14.37 -11.94 9.24
C ALA A 259 -13.59 -12.73 10.31
N PRO A 260 -13.58 -12.30 11.58
CA PRO A 260 -12.88 -13.02 12.65
C PRO A 260 -13.30 -14.50 12.78
N LYS A 261 -14.55 -14.82 12.42
CA LYS A 261 -15.11 -16.19 12.44
C LYS A 261 -14.52 -17.12 11.37
N ASP A 262 -13.82 -16.58 10.38
CA ASP A 262 -13.27 -17.31 9.24
C ASP A 262 -11.74 -17.20 9.15
N LEU A 263 -11.10 -16.59 10.16
CA LEU A 263 -9.65 -16.34 10.16
C LEU A 263 -8.84 -17.64 10.19
N ASP A 264 -9.34 -18.65 10.88
CA ASP A 264 -8.86 -20.03 10.95
C ASP A 264 -8.88 -20.75 9.59
N LYS A 265 -9.68 -20.26 8.64
CA LYS A 265 -9.80 -20.82 7.28
C LYS A 265 -8.80 -20.19 6.31
N VAL A 266 -8.10 -19.11 6.68
CA VAL A 266 -7.20 -18.35 5.80
C VAL A 266 -5.76 -18.51 6.26
N VAL A 267 -4.90 -19.06 5.40
CA VAL A 267 -3.49 -19.32 5.68
C VAL A 267 -2.65 -18.87 4.49
N VAL A 268 -1.51 -18.24 4.76
CA VAL A 268 -0.54 -17.81 3.74
C VAL A 268 -0.06 -19.02 2.92
N GLY A 269 0.02 -18.86 1.61
CA GLY A 269 0.49 -19.90 0.69
C GLY A 269 -0.59 -20.84 0.17
N ARG A 270 -1.85 -20.69 0.62
CA ARG A 270 -2.97 -21.39 -0.03
C ARG A 270 -3.21 -20.84 -1.44
N PRO A 271 -3.50 -21.70 -2.43
CA PRO A 271 -3.94 -21.25 -3.74
C PRO A 271 -5.31 -20.56 -3.60
N VAL A 272 -5.47 -19.43 -4.27
CA VAL A 272 -6.70 -18.65 -4.31
C VAL A 272 -7.09 -18.47 -5.77
N ILE A 273 -8.39 -18.43 -6.03
CA ILE A 273 -8.94 -18.08 -7.34
C ILE A 273 -9.59 -16.72 -7.20
N VAL A 274 -9.14 -15.75 -7.98
CA VAL A 274 -9.74 -14.42 -8.06
C VAL A 274 -10.66 -14.42 -9.28
N SER A 275 -11.93 -14.08 -9.07
CA SER A 275 -12.93 -13.98 -10.13
C SER A 275 -13.53 -12.58 -10.12
N ALA A 276 -13.49 -11.91 -11.27
CA ALA A 276 -14.16 -10.62 -11.49
C ALA A 276 -15.25 -10.84 -12.57
N PRO A 277 -16.51 -11.11 -12.16
CA PRO A 277 -17.59 -11.42 -13.08
C PRO A 277 -17.80 -10.33 -14.14
N ASP A 278 -17.75 -9.07 -13.72
CA ASP A 278 -18.00 -7.91 -14.58
C ASP A 278 -16.93 -7.71 -15.66
N LEU A 279 -15.71 -8.18 -15.38
CA LEU A 279 -14.56 -8.13 -16.30
C LEU A 279 -14.41 -9.44 -17.09
N ASN A 280 -15.28 -10.44 -16.85
CA ASN A 280 -15.14 -11.81 -17.35
C ASN A 280 -13.72 -12.39 -17.13
N ALA A 281 -13.11 -12.05 -16.00
CA ALA A 281 -11.74 -12.42 -15.68
C ALA A 281 -11.69 -13.43 -14.52
N ARG A 282 -10.85 -14.46 -14.66
CA ARG A 282 -10.57 -15.46 -13.63
C ARG A 282 -9.08 -15.78 -13.62
N VAL A 283 -8.42 -15.61 -12.48
CA VAL A 283 -6.97 -15.83 -12.27
C VAL A 283 -6.75 -16.71 -11.06
#